data_AF-A0AAV6Q3W7-F1
#
_entry.id   AF-A0AAV6Q3W7-F1
#
_cell.length_a   1.000
_cell.length_b   1.000
_cell.length_c   1.000
_cell.angle_alpha   90.00
_cell.angle_beta   90.00
_cell.angle_gamma   90.00
#
_symmetry.space_group_name_H-M   'P 1'
#
loop_
_entity.id
_entity.type
_entity.pdbx_description
1 polymer ?
#
loop_
_entity_poly.entity_id
_entity_poly.type
_entity_poly.pdbx_seq_one_letter_code
_entity_poly.pdbx_strand_id
1 'polypeptide(L)'
;MWTFLGIASFTYLYKKSDTVWSFAHRELLVAAVLFLTAGLLLSYIRYRQEHKLRLRQLLTFPLSLLSFVPVINHFIPQTSAQRSGSHPEETCRKSRRIRKRADAEISAATGSASASGSTVDQDPDVVVVGAGVLGSAIAAVLARDGRKVTVVERDLKEPDRIVGELLQPGGYTALKELGLQGSLEGLDAHEVKGYVIHDLGSSTEVELSYPQQEENIKSGWAFHHGRFIMGLRRAALAEPNVTFVEGTVTSLQEEDGSITGVQYKDKETEEIKEICAALTVVADGCFSKFRKSLVSGKARVSSHFVGCLMKMLRDFVTAKS
;
A
#
# COMPACT_ATOMS: atom_id res chain seq x y z
N MET A 1 4.84 -36.19 -6.30
CA MET A 1 5.44 -36.44 -4.97
C MET A 1 6.78 -35.72 -4.74
N TRP A 2 7.60 -35.45 -5.76
CA TRP A 2 8.93 -34.83 -5.57
C TRP A 2 8.93 -33.30 -5.33
N THR A 3 7.88 -32.59 -5.73
CA THR A 3 7.75 -31.13 -5.51
C THR A 3 7.48 -30.76 -4.05
N PHE A 4 6.81 -31.64 -3.29
CA PHE A 4 6.54 -31.43 -1.86
C PHE A 4 7.78 -31.61 -0.98
N LEU A 5 8.68 -32.53 -1.36
CA LEU A 5 9.91 -32.76 -0.61
C LEU A 5 10.86 -31.56 -0.75
N GLY A 6 10.94 -30.95 -1.94
CA GLY A 6 11.77 -29.76 -2.18
C GLY A 6 11.35 -28.54 -1.36
N ILE A 7 10.04 -28.27 -1.26
CA ILE A 7 9.51 -27.12 -0.50
C ILE A 7 9.70 -27.33 1.02
N ALA A 8 9.52 -28.56 1.51
CA ALA A 8 9.76 -28.90 2.92
C ALA A 8 11.25 -28.79 3.30
N SER A 9 12.16 -29.24 2.43
CA SER A 9 13.61 -29.08 2.65
C SER A 9 14.05 -27.62 2.60
N PHE A 10 13.48 -26.82 1.69
CA PHE A 10 13.81 -25.40 1.57
C PHE A 10 13.31 -24.58 2.77
N THR A 11 12.10 -24.83 3.25
CA THR A 11 11.56 -24.18 4.46
C THR A 11 12.31 -24.57 5.72
N TYR A 12 12.77 -25.83 5.84
CA TYR A 12 13.63 -26.26 6.94
C TYR A 12 14.98 -25.55 6.92
N LEU A 13 15.64 -25.46 5.75
CA LEU A 13 16.90 -24.74 5.59
C LEU A 13 16.75 -23.24 5.90
N TYR A 14 15.69 -22.61 5.37
CA TYR A 14 15.40 -21.19 5.61
C TYR A 14 15.19 -20.89 7.10
N LYS A 15 14.37 -21.72 7.79
CA LYS A 15 14.12 -21.56 9.23
C LYS A 15 15.39 -21.78 10.06
N LYS A 16 16.23 -22.75 9.66
CA LYS A 16 17.51 -23.01 10.33
C LYS A 16 18.51 -21.88 10.11
N SER A 17 18.58 -21.28 8.91
CA SER A 17 19.44 -20.12 8.64
C SER A 17 19.00 -18.87 9.39
N ASP A 18 17.69 -18.64 9.53
CA ASP A 18 17.16 -17.47 10.26
C ASP A 18 17.46 -17.58 11.77
N THR A 19 17.44 -18.81 12.30
CA THR A 19 17.83 -19.09 13.69
C THR A 19 19.33 -18.85 13.91
N VAL A 20 20.18 -19.23 12.94
CA VAL A 20 21.63 -18.97 12.99
C VAL A 20 21.94 -17.47 12.88
N TRP A 21 21.22 -16.75 12.02
CA TRP A 21 21.36 -15.30 11.85
C TRP A 21 20.93 -14.53 13.11
N SER A 22 19.82 -14.95 13.73
CA SER A 22 19.34 -14.45 15.02
C SER A 22 20.38 -14.65 16.13
N PHE A 23 21.01 -15.83 16.19
CA PHE A 23 22.03 -16.14 17.18
C PHE A 23 23.30 -15.30 16.95
N ALA A 24 23.75 -15.17 15.70
CA ALA A 24 24.90 -14.36 15.33
C ALA A 24 24.73 -12.87 15.72
N HIS A 25 23.54 -12.30 15.53
CA HIS A 25 23.26 -10.92 15.96
C HIS A 25 23.27 -10.74 17.48
N ARG A 26 22.83 -11.74 18.25
CA ARG A 26 22.90 -11.69 19.71
C ARG A 26 24.34 -11.74 20.21
N GLU A 27 25.17 -12.61 19.66
CA GLU A 27 26.59 -12.71 20.01
C GLU A 27 27.34 -11.40 19.65
N LEU A 28 27.05 -10.80 18.49
CA LEU A 28 27.60 -9.50 18.08
C LEU A 28 27.19 -8.36 19.02
N LEU A 29 25.93 -8.33 19.47
CA LEU A 29 25.45 -7.35 20.45
C LEU A 29 26.12 -7.52 21.81
N VAL A 30 26.27 -8.77 22.28
CA VAL A 30 26.97 -9.07 23.54
C VAL A 30 28.45 -8.66 23.45
N ALA A 31 29.13 -8.99 22.34
CA ALA A 31 30.51 -8.57 22.11
C ALA A 31 30.63 -7.03 22.10
N ALA A 32 29.74 -6.32 21.40
CA ALA A 32 29.74 -4.85 21.36
C ALA A 32 29.56 -4.23 22.76
N VAL A 33 28.66 -4.77 23.58
CA VAL A 33 28.46 -4.32 24.97
C VAL A 33 29.69 -4.62 25.83
N LEU A 34 30.34 -5.77 25.67
CA LEU A 34 31.58 -6.10 26.38
C LEU A 34 32.73 -5.15 26.00
N PHE A 35 32.88 -4.81 24.72
CA PHE A 35 33.89 -3.86 24.28
C PHE A 35 33.62 -2.43 24.78
N LEU A 36 32.36 -1.99 24.80
CA LEU A 36 31.98 -0.69 25.34
C LEU A 36 32.22 -0.62 26.85
N THR A 37 31.87 -1.66 27.61
CA THR A 37 32.11 -1.70 29.06
C THR A 37 33.59 -1.77 29.39
N ALA A 38 34.39 -2.56 28.66
CA ALA A 38 35.84 -2.57 28.80
C ALA A 38 36.47 -1.22 28.45
N GLY A 39 36.00 -0.54 27.39
CA GLY A 39 36.45 0.79 27.00
C GLY A 39 36.14 1.86 28.06
N LEU A 40 34.93 1.84 28.62
CA LEU A 40 34.54 2.73 29.72
C LEU A 40 35.33 2.45 30.99
N LEU A 41 35.60 1.17 31.31
CA LEU A 41 36.41 0.79 32.47
C LEU A 41 37.87 1.24 32.31
N LEU A 42 38.46 1.05 31.12
CA LEU A 42 39.80 1.54 30.82
C LEU A 42 39.87 3.07 30.85
N SER A 43 38.85 3.76 30.34
CA SER A 43 38.74 5.22 30.42
C SER A 43 38.61 5.69 31.87
N TYR A 44 37.81 5.01 32.68
CA TYR A 44 37.63 5.27 34.11
C TYR A 44 38.93 5.04 34.90
N ILE A 45 39.63 3.92 34.65
CA ILE A 45 40.93 3.62 35.26
C ILE A 45 41.95 4.68 34.85
N ARG A 46 41.98 5.09 33.58
CA ARG A 46 42.88 6.14 33.08
C ARG A 46 42.56 7.52 33.66
N TYR A 47 41.28 7.83 33.88
CA TYR A 47 40.83 9.05 34.55
C TYR A 47 41.17 9.06 36.04
N ARG A 48 41.08 7.90 36.71
CA ARG A 48 41.47 7.75 38.13
C ARG A 48 42.98 7.67 38.36
N GLN A 49 43.73 7.11 37.41
CA GLN A 49 45.18 7.00 37.45
C GLN A 49 45.84 8.11 36.62
N GLU A 50 45.53 9.37 36.93
CA GLU A 50 46.45 10.48 36.66
C GLU A 50 47.65 10.42 37.61
N HIS A 51 48.46 9.35 37.50
CA HIS A 51 49.91 9.44 37.71
C HIS A 51 50.64 8.17 37.23
N LYS A 52 51.43 8.36 36.15
CA LYS A 52 52.54 7.54 35.62
C LYS A 52 52.24 6.11 35.11
N LEU A 53 51.96 5.98 33.81
CA LEU A 53 52.47 4.86 33.01
C LEU A 53 52.66 5.25 31.53
N ARG A 54 53.84 4.94 30.97
CA ARG A 54 54.32 5.42 29.66
C ARG A 54 53.66 4.68 28.48
N LEU A 55 53.30 5.47 27.47
CA LEU A 55 52.44 5.19 26.31
C LEU A 55 53.05 4.32 25.19
N ARG A 56 53.98 3.37 25.45
CA ARG A 56 54.68 2.64 24.37
C ARG A 56 54.60 1.11 24.36
N GLN A 57 53.85 0.48 25.27
CA GLN A 57 53.73 -0.99 25.32
C GLN A 57 52.29 -1.55 25.21
N LEU A 58 51.28 -0.71 25.02
CA LEU A 58 49.86 -1.13 24.95
C LEU A 58 49.24 -1.09 23.54
N LEU A 59 49.98 -0.64 22.53
CA LEU A 59 49.54 -0.66 21.12
C LEU A 59 49.84 -1.98 20.40
N THR A 60 50.57 -2.91 21.01
CA THR A 60 50.97 -4.20 20.39
C THR A 60 50.12 -5.40 20.80
N PHE A 61 49.15 -5.23 21.69
CA PHE A 61 48.32 -6.36 22.18
C PHE A 61 46.99 -6.60 21.43
N PRO A 62 46.31 -5.61 20.80
CA PRO A 62 45.09 -5.91 20.04
C PRO A 62 45.34 -6.19 18.55
N LEU A 63 46.56 -5.99 18.04
CA LEU A 63 46.91 -6.18 16.62
C LEU A 63 47.40 -7.60 16.27
N SER A 64 47.76 -8.43 17.25
CA SER A 64 48.14 -9.84 17.04
C SER A 64 46.97 -10.83 17.08
N LEU A 65 45.77 -10.37 17.48
CA LEU A 65 44.57 -11.20 17.53
C LEU A 65 43.74 -11.16 16.22
N LEU A 66 44.09 -10.27 15.29
CA LEU A 66 43.41 -10.10 14.00
C LEU A 66 44.14 -10.76 12.82
N SER A 67 45.22 -11.50 13.04
CA SER A 67 45.96 -12.24 12.00
C SER A 67 45.49 -13.69 11.79
N PHE A 68 44.40 -14.12 12.42
CA PHE A 68 43.88 -15.50 12.32
C PHE A 68 42.57 -15.66 11.53
N VAL A 69 42.13 -14.65 10.80
CA VAL A 69 41.00 -14.77 9.87
C VAL A 69 41.45 -14.41 8.46
N PRO A 70 41.45 -15.34 7.50
CA PRO A 70 41.72 -15.01 6.11
C PRO A 70 40.47 -14.35 5.51
N VAL A 71 40.69 -13.41 4.58
CA VAL A 71 39.67 -12.69 3.80
C VAL A 71 39.12 -11.44 4.48
N ILE A 72 39.81 -10.31 4.27
CA ILE A 72 39.34 -9.15 3.49
C ILE A 72 40.56 -8.23 3.39
N ASN A 73 41.34 -8.43 2.33
CA ASN A 73 42.46 -7.57 1.98
C ASN A 73 42.15 -6.91 0.64
N HIS A 74 41.10 -6.11 0.61
CA HIS A 74 40.85 -5.16 -0.46
C HIS A 74 39.81 -4.15 0.02
N PHE A 75 39.98 -2.89 -0.40
CA PHE A 75 39.14 -1.74 -0.08
C PHE A 75 39.37 -1.15 1.31
N ILE A 76 40.47 -0.41 1.51
CA ILE A 76 40.45 1.04 1.83
C ILE A 76 41.84 1.65 1.53
N PRO A 77 42.01 2.53 0.52
CA PRO A 77 43.09 3.51 0.49
C PRO A 77 42.70 4.81 1.19
N GLN A 78 43.75 5.49 1.64
CA GLN A 78 43.82 6.53 2.66
C GLN A 78 43.29 7.92 2.27
N THR A 79 42.92 8.64 3.31
CA THR A 79 42.70 10.10 3.43
C THR A 79 43.87 10.95 2.94
N SER A 80 43.58 12.18 2.47
CA SER A 80 44.32 13.39 2.88
C SER A 80 43.54 14.66 2.48
N ALA A 81 43.92 15.78 3.08
CA ALA A 81 43.11 16.95 3.33
C ALA A 81 43.56 18.20 2.53
N GLN A 82 42.72 19.23 2.65
CA GLN A 82 43.05 20.68 2.74
C GLN A 82 43.11 21.59 1.49
N ARG A 83 42.33 22.68 1.64
CA ARG A 83 42.60 24.12 1.39
C ARG A 83 42.05 24.85 0.14
N SER A 84 41.36 25.94 0.47
CA SER A 84 41.31 27.30 -0.11
C SER A 84 40.59 27.59 -1.44
N GLY A 85 39.64 28.54 -1.37
CA GLY A 85 39.69 29.74 -2.22
C GLY A 85 38.66 29.89 -3.35
N SER A 86 37.88 30.97 -3.26
CA SER A 86 37.25 31.79 -4.32
C SER A 86 36.11 31.24 -5.21
N HIS A 87 35.01 31.99 -5.20
CA HIS A 87 33.94 32.08 -6.22
C HIS A 87 34.48 32.30 -7.65
N PRO A 88 33.72 31.89 -8.69
CA PRO A 88 32.75 32.82 -9.29
C PRO A 88 31.36 32.22 -9.52
N GLU A 89 30.39 33.12 -9.67
CA GLU A 89 29.02 32.90 -10.12
C GLU A 89 28.95 32.24 -11.49
N GLU A 90 27.97 31.35 -11.70
CA GLU A 90 27.35 31.19 -13.01
C GLU A 90 25.89 30.76 -12.88
N THR A 91 25.03 31.66 -13.34
CA THR A 91 23.59 31.56 -13.55
C THR A 91 23.18 30.36 -14.41
N CYS A 92 22.12 29.64 -14.02
CA CYS A 92 21.33 28.85 -14.97
C CYS A 92 19.81 29.05 -14.76
N ARG A 93 19.12 29.21 -15.88
CA ARG A 93 17.82 29.85 -16.09
C ARG A 93 16.64 29.13 -15.45
N LYS A 94 15.84 29.88 -14.68
CA LYS A 94 14.43 29.55 -14.38
C LYS A 94 13.58 29.80 -15.63
N SER A 95 12.99 28.75 -16.20
CA SER A 95 11.89 28.87 -17.16
C SER A 95 10.58 28.95 -16.37
N ARG A 96 10.06 30.17 -16.20
CA ARG A 96 8.82 30.47 -15.50
C ARG A 96 7.72 30.64 -16.54
N ARG A 97 6.90 29.60 -16.79
CA ARG A 97 5.65 29.77 -17.55
C ARG A 97 4.53 30.13 -16.59
N ILE A 98 4.24 31.42 -16.51
CA ILE A 98 3.07 31.97 -15.81
C ILE A 98 1.84 31.70 -16.68
N ARG A 99 0.90 30.85 -16.22
CA ARG A 99 -0.43 30.72 -16.84
C ARG A 99 -1.32 31.83 -16.27
N LYS A 100 -1.77 32.71 -17.16
CA LYS A 100 -2.67 33.83 -16.89
C LYS A 100 -4.10 33.28 -16.78
N ARG A 101 -4.74 33.54 -15.64
CA ARG A 101 -6.18 33.35 -15.40
C ARG A 101 -6.93 34.28 -16.38
N ALA A 102 -7.83 33.72 -17.17
CA ALA A 102 -8.71 34.50 -18.06
C ALA A 102 -10.16 34.23 -17.64
N ASP A 103 -10.82 35.31 -17.23
CA ASP A 103 -12.24 35.39 -16.99
C ASP A 103 -13.01 35.24 -18.31
N ALA A 104 -14.16 34.58 -18.23
CA ALA A 104 -15.03 34.30 -19.37
C ALA A 104 -15.94 35.50 -19.67
N GLU A 105 -15.81 36.07 -20.87
CA GLU A 105 -16.87 36.83 -21.53
C GLU A 105 -17.32 36.09 -22.78
N ILE A 106 -18.64 35.97 -22.92
CA ILE A 106 -19.36 35.28 -23.98
C ILE A 106 -19.48 36.23 -25.18
N SER A 107 -19.05 35.78 -26.36
CA SER A 107 -19.59 36.29 -27.63
C SER A 107 -19.52 35.23 -28.71
N ALA A 108 -20.67 35.02 -29.34
CA ALA A 108 -20.92 34.07 -30.41
C ALA A 108 -20.38 34.59 -31.75
N ALA A 109 -19.76 33.72 -32.54
CA ALA A 109 -19.72 33.82 -33.99
C ALA A 109 -19.38 32.46 -34.64
N THR A 110 -20.17 32.14 -35.66
CA THR A 110 -20.19 30.93 -36.48
C THR A 110 -19.00 30.85 -37.45
N GLY A 111 -18.49 29.64 -37.71
CA GLY A 111 -17.59 29.38 -38.85
C GLY A 111 -17.11 27.93 -38.93
N SER A 112 -17.49 27.22 -40.00
CA SER A 112 -17.04 25.87 -40.30
C SER A 112 -15.62 25.86 -40.90
N ALA A 113 -14.77 24.92 -40.48
CA ALA A 113 -13.80 24.26 -41.37
C ALA A 113 -13.20 23.02 -40.69
N SER A 114 -13.06 21.96 -41.49
CA SER A 114 -12.40 20.70 -41.23
C SER A 114 -10.97 20.83 -40.71
N ALA A 115 -10.60 20.03 -39.70
CA ALA A 115 -9.22 19.58 -39.50
C ALA A 115 -9.21 18.32 -38.62
N SER A 116 -8.47 17.32 -39.10
CA SER A 116 -7.96 16.14 -38.41
C SER A 116 -7.88 16.29 -36.88
N GLY A 117 -8.74 15.57 -36.15
CA GLY A 117 -8.74 15.56 -34.70
C GLY A 117 -7.54 14.78 -34.16
N SER A 118 -6.42 15.47 -33.95
CA SER A 118 -5.54 15.12 -32.84
C SER A 118 -6.36 15.33 -31.57
N THR A 119 -6.87 14.25 -30.98
CA THR A 119 -7.50 14.31 -29.66
C THR A 119 -6.43 14.80 -28.69
N VAL A 120 -6.46 16.10 -28.39
CA VAL A 120 -5.84 16.61 -27.18
C VAL A 120 -6.56 15.86 -26.07
N ASP A 121 -5.96 14.79 -25.57
CA ASP A 121 -6.55 14.02 -24.49
C ASP A 121 -6.62 14.97 -23.30
N GLN A 122 -7.81 15.52 -23.06
CA GLN A 122 -8.01 16.47 -21.99
C GLN A 122 -7.75 15.75 -20.67
N ASP A 123 -6.98 16.36 -19.78
CA ASP A 123 -6.74 15.80 -18.44
C ASP A 123 -8.09 15.46 -17.76
N PRO A 124 -8.19 14.35 -17.00
CA PRO A 124 -9.38 14.03 -16.25
C PRO A 124 -9.66 15.06 -15.16
N ASP A 125 -10.94 15.22 -14.78
CA ASP A 125 -11.31 16.03 -13.63
C ASP A 125 -10.79 15.38 -12.33
N VAL A 126 -10.88 14.04 -12.27
CA VAL A 126 -10.56 13.24 -11.10
C VAL A 126 -9.68 12.06 -11.48
N VAL A 127 -8.58 11.86 -10.76
CA VAL A 127 -7.80 10.62 -10.81
C VAL A 127 -7.99 9.82 -9.53
N VAL A 128 -8.31 8.53 -9.68
CA VAL A 128 -8.55 7.60 -8.57
C VAL A 128 -7.43 6.56 -8.54
N VAL A 129 -6.74 6.46 -7.41
CA VAL A 129 -5.65 5.50 -7.20
C VAL A 129 -6.20 4.24 -6.55
N GLY A 130 -6.28 3.15 -7.33
CA GLY A 130 -6.80 1.85 -6.92
C GLY A 130 -8.27 1.65 -7.30
N ALA A 131 -8.57 0.50 -7.92
CA ALA A 131 -9.91 0.08 -8.33
C ALA A 131 -10.42 -1.07 -7.44
N GLY A 132 -10.39 -0.84 -6.11
CA GLY A 132 -11.05 -1.68 -5.12
C GLY A 132 -12.49 -1.25 -4.87
N VAL A 133 -13.06 -1.61 -3.71
CA VAL A 133 -14.44 -1.24 -3.34
C VAL A 133 -14.71 0.26 -3.48
N LEU A 134 -13.89 1.09 -2.83
CA LEU A 134 -14.04 2.55 -2.87
C LEU A 134 -13.79 3.10 -4.27
N GLY A 135 -12.67 2.74 -4.89
CA GLY A 135 -12.23 3.35 -6.14
C GLY A 135 -13.14 3.06 -7.32
N SER A 136 -13.66 1.84 -7.44
CA SER A 136 -14.62 1.51 -8.49
C SER A 136 -15.99 2.16 -8.24
N ALA A 137 -16.47 2.16 -7.00
CA ALA A 137 -17.76 2.78 -6.67
C ALA A 137 -17.73 4.30 -6.90
N ILE A 138 -16.71 5.00 -6.41
CA ILE A 138 -16.61 6.46 -6.55
C ILE A 138 -16.41 6.86 -8.01
N ALA A 139 -15.67 6.08 -8.81
CA ALA A 139 -15.48 6.37 -10.23
C ALA A 139 -16.81 6.31 -10.99
N ALA A 140 -17.61 5.26 -10.75
CA ALA A 140 -18.93 5.13 -11.38
C ALA A 140 -19.85 6.31 -11.01
N VAL A 141 -19.92 6.66 -9.73
CA VAL A 141 -20.81 7.72 -9.24
C VAL A 141 -20.38 9.10 -9.74
N LEU A 142 -19.09 9.44 -9.66
CA LEU A 142 -18.59 10.72 -10.16
C LEU A 142 -18.76 10.87 -11.67
N ALA A 143 -18.65 9.78 -12.43
CA ALA A 143 -18.87 9.81 -13.87
C ALA A 143 -20.34 10.05 -14.24
N ARG A 144 -21.27 9.46 -13.48
CA ARG A 144 -22.72 9.74 -13.59
C ARG A 144 -23.07 11.19 -13.27
N ASP A 145 -22.31 11.79 -12.35
CA ASP A 145 -22.38 13.22 -12.03
C ASP A 145 -21.68 14.12 -13.09
N GLY A 146 -21.22 13.53 -14.19
CA GLY A 146 -20.67 14.26 -15.34
C GLY A 146 -19.17 14.55 -15.28
N ARG A 147 -18.42 13.90 -14.39
CA ARG A 147 -16.96 14.07 -14.28
C ARG A 147 -16.20 13.13 -15.22
N LYS A 148 -15.11 13.60 -15.83
CA LYS A 148 -14.12 12.73 -16.50
C LYS A 148 -13.23 12.10 -15.43
N VAL A 149 -13.29 10.79 -15.28
CA VAL A 149 -12.58 10.06 -14.23
C VAL A 149 -11.57 9.09 -14.83
N THR A 150 -10.32 9.15 -14.37
CA THR A 150 -9.32 8.12 -14.69
C THR A 150 -9.01 7.31 -13.44
N VAL A 151 -9.12 5.98 -13.53
CA VAL A 151 -8.79 5.06 -12.45
C VAL A 151 -7.51 4.33 -12.78
N VAL A 152 -6.51 4.38 -11.90
CA VAL A 152 -5.24 3.67 -12.05
C VAL A 152 -5.20 2.50 -11.08
N GLU A 153 -5.18 1.27 -11.59
CA GLU A 153 -5.15 0.05 -10.79
C GLU A 153 -3.99 -0.85 -11.22
N ARG A 154 -3.27 -1.42 -10.24
CA ARG A 154 -2.10 -2.25 -10.49
C ARG A 154 -2.43 -3.59 -11.17
N ASP A 155 -3.60 -4.15 -10.88
CA ASP A 155 -4.05 -5.42 -11.45
C ASP A 155 -5.58 -5.44 -11.63
N LEU A 156 -6.01 -5.43 -12.89
CA LEU A 156 -7.42 -5.45 -13.28
C LEU A 156 -8.04 -6.84 -13.27
N LYS A 157 -7.24 -7.89 -13.06
CA LYS A 157 -7.73 -9.25 -12.85
C LYS A 157 -8.52 -9.38 -11.55
N GLU A 158 -9.31 -10.45 -11.48
CA GLU A 158 -10.09 -10.78 -10.29
C GLU A 158 -9.17 -10.98 -9.07
N PRO A 159 -9.35 -10.22 -7.97
CA PRO A 159 -8.51 -10.36 -6.80
C PRO A 159 -8.89 -11.59 -5.97
N ASP A 160 -7.90 -12.40 -5.61
CA ASP A 160 -8.04 -13.52 -4.68
C ASP A 160 -7.65 -13.09 -3.26
N ARG A 161 -8.65 -12.89 -2.38
CA ARG A 161 -8.47 -12.36 -1.02
C ARG A 161 -9.55 -12.86 -0.06
N ILE A 162 -9.18 -13.03 1.20
CA ILE A 162 -10.08 -13.43 2.31
C ILE A 162 -10.84 -12.26 2.97
N VAL A 163 -10.72 -11.03 2.44
CA VAL A 163 -11.27 -9.82 3.07
C VAL A 163 -12.50 -9.34 2.31
N GLY A 164 -13.46 -8.74 3.01
CA GLY A 164 -14.59 -8.06 2.36
C GLY A 164 -15.56 -9.00 1.65
N GLU A 165 -15.83 -10.16 2.28
CA GLU A 165 -16.76 -11.19 1.78
C GLU A 165 -18.17 -11.08 2.39
N LEU A 166 -18.42 -10.10 3.26
CA LEU A 166 -19.74 -9.84 3.85
C LEU A 166 -20.08 -8.36 3.79
N LEU A 167 -21.13 -8.03 3.03
CA LEU A 167 -21.71 -6.70 2.97
C LEU A 167 -22.85 -6.62 3.97
N GLN A 168 -22.68 -5.75 4.98
CA GLN A 168 -23.69 -5.47 5.99
C GLN A 168 -24.95 -4.85 5.35
N PRO A 169 -26.14 -4.97 5.97
CA PRO A 169 -27.38 -4.44 5.39
C PRO A 169 -27.30 -2.95 5.06
N GLY A 170 -26.70 -2.13 5.94
CA GLY A 170 -26.50 -0.70 5.67
C GLY A 170 -25.57 -0.42 4.48
N GLY A 171 -24.54 -1.25 4.29
CA GLY A 171 -23.67 -1.17 3.12
C GLY A 171 -24.40 -1.55 1.83
N TYR A 172 -25.29 -2.54 1.90
CA TYR A 172 -26.15 -2.90 0.77
C TYR A 172 -27.15 -1.78 0.44
N THR A 173 -27.78 -1.16 1.45
CA THR A 173 -28.63 0.02 1.25
C THR A 173 -27.87 1.15 0.52
N ALA A 174 -26.68 1.50 1.00
CA ALA A 174 -25.85 2.51 0.34
C ALA A 174 -25.51 2.11 -1.12
N LEU A 175 -25.21 0.84 -1.38
CA LEU A 175 -24.95 0.34 -2.73
C LEU A 175 -26.17 0.51 -3.66
N LYS A 176 -27.39 0.32 -3.13
CA LYS A 176 -28.64 0.58 -3.88
C LYS A 176 -28.83 2.07 -4.18
N GLU A 177 -28.62 2.93 -3.19
CA GLU A 177 -28.74 4.38 -3.34
C GLU A 177 -27.77 4.94 -4.39
N LEU A 178 -26.57 4.35 -4.50
CA LEU A 178 -25.59 4.68 -5.54
C LEU A 178 -25.92 4.08 -6.92
N GLY A 179 -26.98 3.26 -7.03
CA GLY A 179 -27.33 2.56 -8.27
C GLY A 179 -26.29 1.52 -8.68
N LEU A 180 -25.64 0.88 -7.71
CA LEU A 180 -24.56 -0.10 -7.94
C LEU A 180 -24.92 -1.52 -7.48
N GLN A 181 -26.16 -1.74 -7.03
CA GLN A 181 -26.65 -3.05 -6.56
C GLN A 181 -26.45 -4.20 -7.55
N GLY A 182 -26.46 -3.91 -8.86
CA GLY A 182 -26.20 -4.88 -9.92
C GLY A 182 -24.79 -5.48 -9.87
N SER A 183 -23.86 -4.88 -9.11
CA SER A 183 -22.53 -5.48 -8.90
C SER A 183 -22.58 -6.79 -8.10
N LEU A 184 -23.72 -7.11 -7.46
CA LEU A 184 -23.96 -8.37 -6.75
C LEU A 184 -24.68 -9.43 -7.60
N GLU A 185 -25.09 -9.12 -8.83
CA GLU A 185 -25.77 -10.06 -9.69
C GLU A 185 -24.83 -11.14 -10.23
N GLY A 186 -25.28 -12.40 -10.19
CA GLY A 186 -24.53 -13.54 -10.73
C GLY A 186 -23.29 -13.93 -9.93
N LEU A 187 -23.10 -13.44 -8.70
CA LEU A 187 -21.93 -13.76 -7.89
C LEU A 187 -22.04 -15.08 -7.12
N ASP A 188 -23.22 -15.72 -7.10
CA ASP A 188 -23.59 -16.75 -6.13
C ASP A 188 -23.52 -16.18 -4.69
N ALA A 189 -24.12 -15.01 -4.50
CA ALA A 189 -24.14 -14.33 -3.21
C ALA A 189 -25.21 -14.94 -2.30
N HIS A 190 -24.86 -15.15 -1.04
CA HIS A 190 -25.73 -15.69 -0.01
C HIS A 190 -26.37 -14.56 0.80
N GLU A 191 -27.69 -14.60 0.93
CA GLU A 191 -28.41 -13.69 1.81
C GLU A 191 -28.10 -14.03 3.28
N VAL A 192 -27.75 -13.01 4.06
CA VAL A 192 -27.46 -13.14 5.50
C VAL A 192 -28.50 -12.37 6.31
N LYS A 193 -29.30 -13.09 7.10
CA LYS A 193 -30.40 -12.52 7.90
C LYS A 193 -30.01 -12.20 9.35
N GLY A 194 -28.80 -12.55 9.76
CA GLY A 194 -28.32 -12.38 11.13
C GLY A 194 -27.11 -13.24 11.42
N TYR A 195 -26.85 -13.47 12.70
CA TYR A 195 -25.73 -14.27 13.21
C TYR A 195 -26.18 -15.21 14.31
N VAL A 196 -25.40 -16.26 14.55
CA VAL A 196 -25.47 -17.05 15.78
C VAL A 196 -24.17 -16.85 16.55
N ILE A 197 -24.27 -16.49 17.82
CA ILE A 197 -23.12 -16.42 18.73
C ILE A 197 -23.13 -17.68 19.58
N HIS A 198 -22.07 -18.48 19.48
CA HIS A 198 -21.84 -19.63 20.35
C HIS A 198 -20.86 -19.25 21.46
N ASP A 199 -21.28 -19.37 22.72
CA ASP A 199 -20.38 -19.28 23.87
C ASP A 199 -19.96 -20.68 24.32
N LEU A 200 -18.70 -21.02 24.08
CA LEU A 200 -18.12 -22.30 24.45
C LEU A 200 -17.98 -22.47 25.96
N GLY A 201 -17.85 -21.37 26.72
CA GLY A 201 -17.67 -21.41 28.18
C GLY A 201 -18.93 -21.89 28.89
N SER A 202 -20.10 -21.35 28.51
CA SER A 202 -21.40 -21.76 29.03
C SER A 202 -22.11 -22.84 28.22
N SER A 203 -21.58 -23.21 27.04
CA SER A 203 -22.25 -24.09 26.07
C SER A 203 -23.64 -23.58 25.66
N THR A 204 -23.79 -22.26 25.55
CA THR A 204 -25.04 -21.62 25.10
C THR A 204 -24.88 -20.98 23.74
N GLU A 205 -26.00 -20.73 23.07
CA GLU A 205 -26.05 -20.02 21.80
C GLU A 205 -27.15 -18.95 21.82
N VAL A 206 -26.91 -17.85 21.11
CA VAL A 206 -27.87 -16.77 20.92
C VAL A 206 -27.97 -16.45 19.44
N GLU A 207 -29.18 -16.49 18.91
CA GLU A 207 -29.49 -16.03 17.56
C GLU A 207 -29.75 -14.52 17.56
N LEU A 208 -29.07 -13.82 16.66
CA LEU A 208 -29.14 -12.37 16.48
C LEU A 208 -29.63 -12.07 15.06
N SER A 209 -30.93 -11.89 14.91
CA SER A 209 -31.51 -11.42 13.65
C SER A 209 -31.18 -9.96 13.38
N TYR A 210 -30.96 -9.60 12.11
CA TYR A 210 -30.93 -8.21 11.69
C TYR A 210 -32.30 -7.53 11.90
N PRO A 211 -32.35 -6.19 12.02
CA PRO A 211 -33.60 -5.48 12.26
C PRO A 211 -34.56 -5.66 11.08
N GLN A 212 -35.83 -5.91 11.42
CA GLN A 212 -36.93 -5.92 10.48
C GLN A 212 -37.38 -4.47 10.20
N GLN A 213 -37.60 -4.13 8.92
CA GLN A 213 -38.28 -2.90 8.54
C GLN A 213 -39.52 -3.29 7.75
N GLU A 214 -40.70 -2.92 8.26
CA GLU A 214 -42.00 -3.38 7.74
C GLU A 214 -42.08 -4.92 7.74
N GLU A 215 -42.34 -5.54 6.58
CA GLU A 215 -42.49 -6.99 6.40
C GLU A 215 -41.19 -7.68 5.93
N ASN A 216 -40.08 -6.95 5.72
CA ASN A 216 -38.83 -7.53 5.24
C ASN A 216 -37.67 -7.32 6.22
N ILE A 217 -36.88 -8.38 6.43
CA ILE A 217 -35.62 -8.31 7.18
C ILE A 217 -34.60 -7.53 6.35
N LYS A 218 -33.89 -6.59 6.96
CA LYS A 218 -32.71 -5.98 6.34
C LYS A 218 -31.59 -7.02 6.28
N SER A 219 -31.42 -7.65 5.13
CA SER A 219 -30.38 -8.66 4.93
C SER A 219 -29.05 -8.07 4.48
N GLY A 220 -27.97 -8.70 4.93
CA GLY A 220 -26.65 -8.58 4.34
C GLY A 220 -26.44 -9.58 3.22
N TRP A 221 -25.29 -9.52 2.57
CA TRP A 221 -24.92 -10.42 1.48
C TRP A 221 -23.49 -10.91 1.66
N ALA A 222 -23.30 -12.22 1.67
CA ALA A 222 -21.99 -12.86 1.66
C ALA A 222 -21.64 -13.33 0.24
N PHE A 223 -20.38 -13.18 -0.18
CA PHE A 223 -19.96 -13.50 -1.54
C PHE A 223 -18.43 -13.62 -1.64
N HIS A 224 -17.95 -14.21 -2.74
CA HIS A 224 -16.53 -14.14 -3.08
C HIS A 224 -16.12 -12.70 -3.41
N HIS A 225 -15.13 -12.18 -2.67
CA HIS A 225 -14.68 -10.79 -2.80
C HIS A 225 -14.26 -10.42 -4.22
N GLY A 226 -13.51 -11.29 -4.88
CA GLY A 226 -13.02 -11.09 -6.24
C GLY A 226 -14.14 -10.77 -7.23
N ARG A 227 -15.19 -11.59 -7.22
CA ARG A 227 -16.36 -11.43 -8.08
C ARG A 227 -17.07 -10.10 -7.83
N PHE A 228 -17.21 -9.68 -6.58
CA PHE A 228 -17.81 -8.39 -6.23
C PHE A 228 -16.99 -7.21 -6.73
N ILE A 229 -15.66 -7.26 -6.59
CA ILE A 229 -14.76 -6.23 -7.17
C ILE A 229 -14.92 -6.17 -8.69
N MET A 230 -14.99 -7.33 -9.37
CA MET A 230 -15.19 -7.36 -10.82
C MET A 230 -16.57 -6.79 -11.22
N GLY A 231 -17.61 -7.03 -10.41
CA GLY A 231 -18.92 -6.40 -10.59
C GLY A 231 -18.87 -4.88 -10.49
N LEU A 232 -18.18 -4.33 -9.48
CA LEU A 232 -18.00 -2.88 -9.32
C LEU A 232 -17.17 -2.27 -10.46
N ARG A 233 -16.08 -2.92 -10.86
CA ARG A 233 -15.24 -2.48 -11.98
C ARG A 233 -16.04 -2.46 -13.29
N ARG A 234 -16.87 -3.47 -13.53
CA ARG A 234 -17.76 -3.52 -14.70
C ARG A 234 -18.77 -2.38 -14.70
N ALA A 235 -19.37 -2.08 -13.54
CA ALA A 235 -20.30 -0.97 -13.41
C ALA A 235 -19.62 0.38 -13.70
N ALA A 236 -18.39 0.59 -13.22
CA ALA A 236 -17.63 1.80 -13.51
C ALA A 236 -17.21 1.91 -14.98
N LEU A 237 -16.74 0.81 -15.59
CA LEU A 237 -16.35 0.75 -17.01
C LEU A 237 -17.51 0.94 -17.98
N ALA A 238 -18.75 0.70 -17.54
CA ALA A 238 -19.93 0.94 -18.36
C ALA A 238 -20.24 2.45 -18.50
N GLU A 239 -19.65 3.30 -17.65
CA GLU A 239 -19.83 4.74 -17.73
C GLU A 239 -18.90 5.35 -18.80
N PRO A 240 -19.41 6.17 -19.73
CA PRO A 240 -18.65 6.67 -20.87
C PRO A 240 -17.50 7.62 -20.49
N ASN A 241 -17.57 8.23 -19.30
CA ASN A 241 -16.60 9.20 -18.81
C ASN A 241 -15.52 8.57 -17.92
N VAL A 242 -15.47 7.24 -17.82
CA VAL A 242 -14.49 6.52 -16.99
C VAL A 242 -13.45 5.84 -17.86
N THR A 243 -12.18 6.14 -17.59
CA THR A 243 -11.04 5.47 -18.20
C THR A 243 -10.31 4.65 -17.14
N PHE A 244 -10.08 3.37 -17.42
CA PHE A 244 -9.21 2.53 -16.59
C PHE A 244 -7.83 2.42 -17.20
N VAL A 245 -6.81 2.58 -16.37
CA VAL A 245 -5.41 2.39 -16.72
C VAL A 245 -4.84 1.30 -15.81
N GLU A 246 -4.25 0.28 -16.41
CA GLU A 246 -3.55 -0.74 -15.65
C GLU A 246 -2.11 -0.30 -15.40
N GLY A 247 -1.80 0.02 -14.15
CA GLY A 247 -0.52 0.61 -13.78
C GLY A 247 -0.39 0.80 -12.27
N THR A 248 0.85 0.98 -11.82
CA THR A 248 1.14 1.21 -10.41
C THR A 248 1.50 2.67 -10.18
N VAL A 249 0.66 3.39 -9.44
CA VAL A 249 0.98 4.75 -8.99
C VAL A 249 2.21 4.72 -8.08
N THR A 250 3.20 5.54 -8.41
CA THR A 250 4.52 5.60 -7.76
C THR A 250 4.68 6.83 -6.89
N SER A 251 4.10 7.97 -7.29
CA SER A 251 4.13 9.21 -6.52
C SER A 251 2.89 10.08 -6.77
N LEU A 252 2.61 10.96 -5.80
CA LEU A 252 1.66 12.06 -5.96
C LEU A 252 2.45 13.28 -6.43
N GLN A 253 1.95 13.99 -7.43
CA GLN A 253 2.55 15.22 -7.93
C GLN A 253 2.03 16.40 -7.10
N GLU A 254 2.94 17.25 -6.64
CA GLU A 254 2.63 18.37 -5.75
C GLU A 254 3.28 19.66 -6.25
N GLU A 255 2.48 20.70 -6.39
CA GLU A 255 2.90 22.05 -6.74
C GLU A 255 2.35 23.04 -5.71
N ASP A 256 3.21 23.89 -5.15
CA ASP A 256 2.84 24.92 -4.17
C ASP A 256 1.98 24.40 -2.99
N GLY A 257 2.28 23.19 -2.51
CA GLY A 257 1.55 22.56 -1.40
C GLY A 257 0.21 21.92 -1.78
N SER A 258 -0.11 21.84 -3.08
CA SER A 258 -1.35 21.26 -3.60
C SER A 258 -1.06 20.07 -4.50
N ILE A 259 -1.79 18.97 -4.32
CA ILE A 259 -1.69 17.80 -5.19
C ILE A 259 -2.32 18.11 -6.55
N THR A 260 -1.54 17.99 -7.61
CA THR A 260 -1.94 18.31 -9.00
C THR A 260 -2.15 17.07 -9.87
N GLY A 261 -1.84 15.88 -9.35
CA GLY A 261 -1.98 14.64 -10.09
C GLY A 261 -1.17 13.49 -9.52
N VAL A 262 -0.91 12.51 -10.37
CA VAL A 262 -0.16 11.30 -10.03
C VAL A 262 0.84 10.95 -11.11
N GLN A 263 1.94 10.32 -10.70
CA GLN A 263 2.83 9.60 -11.61
C GLN A 263 2.65 8.10 -11.38
N TYR A 264 2.60 7.35 -12.46
CA TYR A 264 2.40 5.91 -12.43
C TYR A 264 3.32 5.22 -13.43
N LYS A 265 3.61 3.95 -13.14
CA LYS A 265 4.27 3.04 -14.06
C LYS A 265 3.20 2.24 -14.80
N ASP A 266 3.13 2.39 -16.11
CA ASP A 266 2.24 1.65 -17.00
C ASP A 266 2.58 0.15 -16.95
N LYS A 267 1.58 -0.73 -16.88
CA LYS A 267 1.84 -2.18 -16.78
C LYS A 267 2.29 -2.79 -18.10
N GLU A 268 1.83 -2.27 -19.24
CA GLU A 268 2.15 -2.82 -20.56
C GLU A 268 3.47 -2.25 -21.09
N THR A 269 3.64 -0.93 -21.02
CA THR A 269 4.82 -0.26 -21.58
C THR A 269 5.98 -0.16 -20.59
N GLU A 270 5.73 -0.36 -19.29
CA GLU A 270 6.70 -0.17 -18.20
C GLU A 270 7.25 1.27 -18.10
N GLU A 271 6.69 2.20 -18.88
CA GLU A 271 7.06 3.60 -18.89
C GLU A 271 6.43 4.34 -17.70
N ILE A 272 7.14 5.37 -17.25
CA ILE A 272 6.64 6.29 -16.25
C ILE A 272 5.83 7.37 -16.97
N LYS A 273 4.56 7.48 -16.61
CA LYS A 273 3.60 8.44 -17.17
C LYS A 273 2.98 9.26 -16.06
N GLU A 274 2.42 10.41 -16.42
CA GLU A 274 1.81 11.36 -15.50
C GLU A 274 0.36 11.61 -15.89
N ILE A 275 -0.50 11.77 -14.89
CA ILE A 275 -1.90 12.20 -15.05
C ILE A 275 -2.08 13.41 -14.17
N CYS A 276 -2.40 14.54 -14.79
CA CYS A 276 -2.83 15.74 -14.09
C CYS A 276 -4.34 15.66 -13.84
N ALA A 277 -4.80 16.11 -12.68
CA ALA A 277 -6.23 16.18 -12.36
C ALA A 277 -6.49 17.24 -11.29
N ALA A 278 -7.67 17.85 -11.31
CA ALA A 278 -8.07 18.81 -10.30
C ALA A 278 -8.27 18.16 -8.91
N LEU A 279 -8.61 16.86 -8.89
CA LEU A 279 -8.76 16.08 -7.66
C LEU A 279 -8.07 14.72 -7.80
N THR A 280 -7.27 14.35 -6.80
CA THR A 280 -6.69 13.01 -6.67
C THR A 280 -7.31 12.28 -5.48
N VAL A 281 -7.91 11.12 -5.72
CA VAL A 281 -8.50 10.26 -4.68
C VAL A 281 -7.59 9.06 -4.45
N VAL A 282 -6.96 8.98 -3.29
CA VAL A 282 -6.14 7.83 -2.91
C VAL A 282 -7.01 6.74 -2.27
N ALA A 283 -7.21 5.63 -2.97
CA ALA A 283 -8.03 4.48 -2.57
C ALA A 283 -7.27 3.14 -2.65
N ASP A 284 -5.95 3.16 -2.38
CA ASP A 284 -5.02 2.01 -2.53
C ASP A 284 -5.04 1.01 -1.35
N GLY A 285 -6.05 1.10 -0.49
CA GLY A 285 -6.40 0.07 0.48
C GLY A 285 -5.62 0.08 1.80
N CYS A 286 -5.72 -1.04 2.54
CA CYS A 286 -5.20 -1.13 3.91
C CYS A 286 -3.66 -1.04 4.00
N PHE A 287 -2.95 -1.34 2.91
CA PHE A 287 -1.48 -1.24 2.79
C PHE A 287 -1.03 -0.02 1.99
N SER A 288 -1.83 1.07 2.05
CA SER A 288 -1.57 2.31 1.33
C SER A 288 -0.13 2.82 1.47
N LYS A 289 0.49 3.16 0.33
CA LYS A 289 1.84 3.75 0.29
C LYS A 289 1.82 5.24 0.64
N PHE A 290 0.73 5.93 0.28
CA PHE A 290 0.61 7.38 0.41
C PHE A 290 0.02 7.82 1.77
N ARG A 291 -0.52 6.90 2.57
CA ARG A 291 -1.10 7.24 3.89
C ARG A 291 -0.15 8.05 4.78
N LYS A 292 1.15 7.70 4.80
CA LYS A 292 2.12 8.34 5.70
C LYS A 292 2.36 9.81 5.36
N SER A 293 2.20 10.23 4.11
CA SER A 293 2.36 11.63 3.71
C SER A 293 1.08 12.44 3.93
N LEU A 294 -0.09 11.79 3.95
CA LEU A 294 -1.39 12.47 4.00
C LEU A 294 -2.05 12.50 5.39
N VAL A 295 -1.68 11.59 6.29
CA VAL A 295 -2.35 11.44 7.59
C VAL A 295 -1.35 11.32 8.71
N SER A 296 -1.63 11.98 9.85
CA SER A 296 -0.85 11.81 11.07
C SER A 296 -1.18 10.49 11.77
N GLY A 297 -0.17 9.88 12.39
CA GLY A 297 -0.31 8.63 13.12
C GLY A 297 0.18 7.39 12.37
N LYS A 298 0.09 6.23 13.04
CA LYS A 298 0.55 4.94 12.52
C LYS A 298 -0.57 3.91 12.62
N ALA A 299 -0.67 3.04 11.62
CA ALA A 299 -1.54 1.88 11.70
C ALA A 299 -1.07 0.96 12.84
N ARG A 300 -2.02 0.49 13.66
CA ARG A 300 -1.76 -0.50 14.72
C ARG A 300 -2.38 -1.83 14.32
N VAL A 301 -1.60 -2.90 14.38
CA VAL A 301 -2.09 -4.26 14.19
C VAL A 301 -2.54 -4.80 15.54
N SER A 302 -3.81 -5.16 15.66
CA SER A 302 -4.37 -5.74 16.89
C SER A 302 -4.24 -7.27 16.91
N SER A 303 -4.52 -7.91 15.78
CA SER A 303 -4.52 -9.37 15.60
C SER A 303 -4.41 -9.71 14.11
N HIS A 304 -4.47 -11.00 13.77
CA HIS A 304 -4.46 -11.51 12.40
C HIS A 304 -5.63 -12.47 12.21
N PHE A 305 -6.27 -12.43 11.04
CA PHE A 305 -7.27 -13.41 10.64
C PHE A 305 -6.62 -14.50 9.78
N VAL A 306 -7.02 -15.75 10.02
CA VAL A 306 -6.66 -16.91 9.19
C VAL A 306 -7.95 -17.45 8.61
N GLY A 307 -8.12 -17.33 7.29
CA GLY A 307 -9.31 -17.79 6.58
C GLY A 307 -9.02 -19.03 5.73
N CYS A 308 -9.98 -19.96 5.67
CA CYS A 308 -9.98 -21.08 4.75
C CYS A 308 -11.40 -21.41 4.30
N LEU A 309 -11.54 -22.00 3.12
CA LEU A 309 -12.84 -22.45 2.61
C LEU A 309 -13.11 -23.88 3.10
N MET A 310 -14.29 -24.08 3.68
CA MET A 310 -14.80 -25.39 4.03
C MET A 310 -15.83 -25.81 2.98
N LYS A 311 -15.71 -27.03 2.44
CA LYS A 311 -16.62 -27.56 1.40
C LYS A 311 -17.65 -28.50 2.01
N MET A 312 -18.87 -28.49 1.46
CA MET A 312 -19.96 -29.42 1.82
C MET A 312 -20.42 -29.31 3.28
N LEU A 313 -20.53 -28.08 3.80
CA LEU A 313 -21.15 -27.83 5.10
C LEU A 313 -22.66 -27.60 4.95
N ARG A 314 -23.42 -27.98 5.98
CA ARG A 314 -24.83 -27.58 6.11
C ARG A 314 -24.90 -26.37 7.02
N ASP A 315 -25.75 -25.41 6.66
CA ASP A 315 -26.04 -24.30 7.56
C ASP A 315 -26.75 -24.82 8.80
N PHE A 316 -26.36 -24.30 9.97
CA PHE A 316 -26.88 -24.73 11.27
C PHE A 316 -28.40 -24.62 11.36
N VAL A 317 -28.97 -23.57 10.75
CA VAL A 317 -30.41 -23.31 10.73
C VAL A 317 -31.17 -24.41 9.94
N THR A 318 -30.62 -24.87 8.82
CA THR A 318 -31.17 -26.00 8.04
C THR A 318 -30.91 -27.38 8.65
N ALA A 319 -30.06 -27.49 9.67
CA ALA A 319 -29.80 -28.77 10.34
C ALA A 319 -30.82 -29.10 11.43
N LYS A 320 -31.64 -28.12 11.88
CA LYS A 320 -32.71 -28.31 12.87
C LYS A 320 -34.09 -28.59 12.24
N SER A 321 -34.23 -28.55 10.90
CA SER A 321 -35.43 -28.93 10.15
C SER A 321 -35.34 -30.35 9.62
#